data_AF-A0A7J3DL35-F1
#
_entry.id   AF-A0A7J3DL35-F1
#
_cell.length_a   1.000
_cell.length_b   1.000
_cell.length_c   1.000
_cell.angle_alpha   90.00
_cell.angle_beta   90.00
_cell.angle_gamma   90.00
#
_symmetry.space_group_name_H-M   'P 1'
#
loop_
_entity.id
_entity.type
_entity.pdbx_description
1 polymer ?
#
loop_
_entity_poly.entity_id
_entity_poly.type
_entity_poly.pdbx_seq_one_letter_code
_entity_poly.pdbx_strand_id
1 'polypeptide(L)' 'MKSDKAKEIASALLKVGKNKIWIDPEELESVKDAITKEDIRELIKKGV' A
#
# COMPACT_ATOMS: atom_id res chain seq x y z
N MET A 1 -0.33 10.65 9.07
CA MET A 1 0.67 9.57 8.85
C MET A 1 0.74 9.28 7.35
N LYS A 2 1.93 9.13 6.77
CA LYS A 2 2.10 8.88 5.32
C LYS A 2 1.53 7.51 4.88
N SER A 3 1.41 6.55 5.79
CA SER A 3 0.94 5.19 5.52
C SER A 3 -0.56 5.08 5.17
N ASP A 4 -1.41 6.00 5.61
CA ASP A 4 -2.85 5.95 5.32
C ASP A 4 -3.17 6.14 3.82
N LYS A 5 -2.34 6.93 3.12
CA LYS A 5 -2.53 7.22 1.70
C LYS A 5 -2.20 6.00 0.82
N ALA A 6 -1.20 5.22 1.21
CA ALA A 6 -0.89 3.95 0.57
C ALA A 6 -2.04 2.94 0.75
N LYS A 7 -2.60 2.84 1.97
CA LYS A 7 -3.78 1.99 2.25
C LYS A 7 -5.01 2.42 1.45
N GLU A 8 -5.21 3.73 1.26
CA GLU A 8 -6.28 4.26 0.41
C GLU A 8 -6.16 3.83 -1.05
N ILE A 9 -4.96 3.98 -1.61
CA ILE A 9 -4.70 3.61 -3.00
C ILE A 9 -4.81 2.09 -3.17
N ALA A 10 -4.22 1.31 -2.27
CA ALA A 10 -4.30 -0.15 -2.30
C ALA A 10 -5.74 -0.65 -2.18
N SER A 11 -6.51 -0.10 -1.24
CA SER A 11 -7.94 -0.38 -1.06
C SER A 11 -8.75 -0.12 -2.33
N ALA A 12 -8.50 1.01 -3.01
CA ALA A 12 -9.16 1.34 -4.27
C ALA A 12 -8.74 0.43 -5.43
N LEU A 13 -7.45 0.08 -5.52
CA LEU A 13 -6.91 -0.81 -6.56
C LEU A 13 -7.45 -2.24 -6.43
N LEU A 14 -7.49 -2.76 -5.20
CA LEU A 14 -7.93 -4.12 -4.88
C LEU A 14 -9.45 -4.23 -4.70
N LYS A 15 -10.18 -3.10 -4.69
CA LYS A 15 -11.63 -3.03 -4.45
C LYS A 15 -12.07 -3.69 -3.14
N VAL A 16 -11.26 -3.53 -2.09
CA VAL A 16 -11.56 -4.03 -0.73
C VAL A 16 -11.54 -2.89 0.26
N GLY A 17 -12.20 -3.03 1.41
CA GLY A 17 -12.17 -2.01 2.46
C GLY A 17 -10.77 -1.83 3.07
N LYS A 18 -10.41 -0.61 3.48
CA LYS A 18 -9.11 -0.27 4.08
C LYS A 18 -8.72 -1.17 5.25
N ASN A 19 -9.69 -1.63 6.05
CA ASN A 19 -9.46 -2.53 7.19
C ASN A 19 -8.94 -3.92 6.78
N LYS A 20 -9.08 -4.30 5.50
CA LYS A 20 -8.54 -5.56 4.95
C LYS A 20 -7.13 -5.40 4.38
N ILE A 21 -6.61 -4.18 4.29
CA ILE A 21 -5.25 -3.92 3.81
C ILE A 21 -4.29 -4.07 4.98
N TRP A 22 -3.58 -5.20 4.96
CA TRP A 22 -2.41 -5.41 5.79
C TRP A 22 -1.17 -4.90 5.05
N ILE A 23 -0.21 -4.37 5.79
CA ILE A 23 1.08 -3.92 5.26
C ILE A 23 2.13 -4.60 6.12
N ASP A 24 3.12 -5.22 5.49
CA ASP A 24 4.22 -5.83 6.21
C ASP A 24 5.00 -4.77 7.04
N PRO A 25 5.13 -4.95 8.36
CA PRO A 25 5.90 -4.03 9.21
C PRO A 25 7.37 -3.88 8.80
N GLU A 26 7.98 -4.89 8.18
CA GLU A 26 9.37 -4.85 7.71
C GLU A 26 9.53 -3.97 6.46
N GLU A 27 8.47 -3.81 5.68
CA GLU A 27 8.44 -3.05 4.42
C GLU A 27 7.75 -1.70 4.54
N LEU A 28 7.49 -1.23 5.77
CA LEU A 28 6.90 0.08 6.03
C LEU A 28 7.70 1.23 5.41
N GLU A 29 9.01 1.09 5.29
CA GLU A 29 9.87 2.10 4.66
C GLU A 29 9.61 2.17 3.15
N SER A 30 9.60 1.01 2.47
CA SER A 30 9.25 0.86 1.05
C SER A 30 7.87 1.47 0.72
N VAL A 31 6.89 1.27 1.60
CA VAL A 31 5.54 1.82 1.44
C VAL A 31 5.49 3.33 1.70
N LYS A 32 6.34 3.87 2.59
CA LYS A 32 6.43 5.34 2.80
C LYS A 32 7.10 6.04 1.62
N ASP A 33 8.02 5.35 0.94
CA ASP A 33 8.76 5.87 -0.21
C ASP A 33 7.96 5.78 -1.51
N ALA A 34 6.89 4.97 -1.54
CA ALA A 34 5.95 4.94 -2.66
C ALA A 34 5.18 6.26 -2.79
N ILE A 35 5.37 6.96 -3.91
CA ILE A 35 4.73 8.26 -4.19
C ILE A 35 3.61 8.10 -5.21
N THR A 36 3.78 7.20 -6.19
CA THR A 36 2.87 7.03 -7.32
C THR A 36 1.95 5.83 -7.13
N LYS A 37 0.86 5.77 -7.93
CA LYS A 37 -0.05 4.62 -7.93
C LYS A 37 0.62 3.37 -8.49
N GLU A 38 1.57 3.54 -9.40
CA GLU A 38 2.36 2.48 -9.99
C GLU A 38 3.28 1.83 -8.94
N ASP A 39 3.94 2.62 -8.09
CA ASP A 39 4.75 2.09 -6.97
C ASP A 39 3.91 1.20 -6.05
N ILE A 40 2.71 1.68 -5.68
CA ILE A 40 1.77 0.89 -4.86
C ILE A 40 1.33 -0.39 -5.58
N ARG A 41 1.12 -0.36 -6.91
CA ARG A 41 0.83 -1.57 -7.68
C ARG A 41 1.98 -2.57 -7.65
N GLU A 42 3.22 -2.10 -7.73
CA GLU A 42 4.38 -2.98 -7.65
C GLU A 42 4.53 -3.62 -6.27
N LEU A 43 4.32 -2.85 -5.19
CA LEU A 43 4.32 -3.37 -3.83
C LEU A 43 3.25 -4.46 -3.63
N ILE A 44 2.03 -4.23 -4.12
CA ILE A 44 0.95 -5.22 -4.11
C ILE A 44 1.35 -6.49 -4.87
N LYS A 45 2.03 -6.36 -6.02
CA LYS A 45 2.50 -7.52 -6.80
C LYS A 45 3.61 -8.29 -6.09
N LYS A 46 4.45 -7.60 -5.31
CA LYS A 46 5.50 -8.20 -4.48
C LYS A 46 4.95 -8.91 -3.24
N GLY A 47 3.70 -8.66 -2.86
CA GLY A 47 3.05 -9.26 -1.69
C GLY A 47 3.37 -8.53 -0.38
N VAL A 48 3.69 -7.23 -0.48
CA VAL A 48 4.02 -6.33 0.63
C VAL A 48 2.77 -5.69 1.25
#